data_AF-A0A2V8RWG7-F1
#
_entry.id   AF-A0A2V8RWG7-F1
#
_cell.length_a   1.000
_cell.length_b   1.000
_cell.length_c   1.000
_cell.angle_alpha   90.00
_cell.angle_beta   90.00
_cell.angle_gamma   90.00
#
_symmetry.space_group_name_H-M   'P 1'
#
loop_
_entity.id
_entity.type
_entity.pdbx_description
1 polymer ?
#
loop_
_entity_poly.entity_id
_entity_poly.type
_entity_poly.pdbx_seq_one_letter_code
_entity_poly.pdbx_strand_id
1 'polypeptide(L)'
;MAEITFHDDVKTGKPRKLFLTEKRWLLFVYVPIFVCACSVLGIIFEEDKGFSLLIDLVLALGLNVFELMWCRMDGRERGYQLHRHFTFAVVIFGVLALLYYLFRSREFRGGLVSTGWLVLYVVALVVVSSLVSGLAIMVLILTGAVSPSVVN
;
A
#
# COMPACT_ATOMS: atom_id res chain seq x y z
N MET A 1 6.19 -39.33 4.92
CA MET A 1 5.56 -38.01 4.72
C MET A 1 5.01 -37.59 6.07
N ALA A 2 5.55 -36.53 6.67
CA ALA A 2 5.03 -36.03 7.94
C ALA A 2 3.76 -35.21 7.68
N GLU A 3 2.66 -35.64 8.27
CA GLU A 3 1.37 -34.97 8.21
C GLU A 3 1.44 -33.72 9.10
N ILE A 4 1.37 -32.54 8.48
CA ILE A 4 1.33 -31.26 9.19
C ILE A 4 -0.08 -31.13 9.75
N THR A 5 -0.26 -31.50 11.03
CA THR A 5 -1.51 -31.29 11.76
C THR A 5 -1.64 -29.80 12.12
N PHE A 6 -2.56 -29.12 11.43
CA PHE A 6 -2.95 -27.76 11.75
C PHE A 6 -3.90 -27.80 12.96
N HIS A 7 -3.42 -27.36 14.12
CA HIS A 7 -4.28 -27.10 15.27
C HIS A 7 -5.05 -25.80 15.03
N ASP A 8 -6.27 -25.92 14.51
CA ASP A 8 -7.25 -24.85 14.44
C ASP A 8 -7.80 -24.53 15.84
N ASP A 9 -6.98 -23.90 16.66
CA ASP A 9 -7.43 -23.31 17.92
C ASP A 9 -8.05 -21.93 17.61
N VAL A 10 -9.12 -21.94 16.80
CA VAL A 10 -9.88 -20.75 16.44
C VAL A 10 -10.70 -20.34 17.65
N LYS A 11 -10.08 -19.58 18.55
CA LYS A 11 -10.82 -18.82 19.57
C LYS A 11 -11.81 -17.92 18.84
N THR A 12 -13.09 -18.27 18.93
CA THR A 12 -14.27 -17.58 18.36
C THR A 12 -14.53 -16.22 19.03
N GLY A 13 -13.48 -15.42 19.22
CA GLY A 13 -13.59 -14.04 19.64
C GLY A 13 -14.16 -13.23 18.48
N LYS A 14 -15.38 -12.69 18.65
CA LYS A 14 -15.99 -11.73 17.73
C LYS A 14 -14.93 -10.77 17.17
N PRO A 15 -14.88 -10.52 15.84
CA PRO A 15 -13.90 -9.62 15.27
C PRO A 15 -14.01 -8.26 15.98
N ARG A 16 -12.98 -7.89 16.74
CA ARG A 16 -12.93 -6.60 17.45
C ARG A 16 -13.03 -5.52 16.38
N LYS A 17 -14.10 -4.71 16.42
CA LYS A 17 -14.35 -3.53 15.55
C LYS A 17 -13.11 -2.62 15.38
N LEU A 18 -12.16 -2.69 16.31
CA LEU A 18 -10.86 -2.01 16.28
C LEU A 18 -10.06 -2.32 15.00
N PHE A 19 -9.92 -3.59 14.59
CA PHE A 19 -9.05 -3.98 13.48
C PHE A 19 -9.56 -3.47 12.12
N LEU A 20 -10.88 -3.51 11.91
CA LEU A 20 -11.52 -2.97 10.72
C LEU A 20 -11.27 -1.47 10.56
N THR A 21 -11.18 -0.76 11.69
CA THR A 21 -10.91 0.68 11.70
C THR A 21 -9.45 0.93 11.30
N GLU A 22 -8.48 0.28 11.95
CA GLU A 22 -7.05 0.45 11.67
C GLU A 22 -6.70 0.15 10.20
N LYS A 23 -7.21 -0.96 9.66
CA LYS A 23 -6.97 -1.35 8.26
C LYS A 23 -7.51 -0.31 7.27
N ARG A 24 -8.66 0.30 7.58
CA ARG A 24 -9.25 1.36 6.76
C ARG A 24 -8.44 2.66 6.84
N TRP A 25 -7.97 3.05 8.02
CA TRP A 25 -7.08 4.20 8.16
C TRP A 25 -5.78 4.03 7.38
N LEU A 26 -5.21 2.83 7.40
CA LEU A 26 -4.04 2.49 6.59
C LEU A 26 -4.28 2.74 5.10
N LEU A 27 -5.35 2.18 4.55
CA LEU A 27 -5.67 2.27 3.12
C LEU A 27 -6.16 3.66 2.69
N PHE A 28 -6.98 4.33 3.48
CA PHE A 28 -7.67 5.55 3.04
C PHE A 28 -7.03 6.84 3.54
N VAL A 29 -6.06 6.76 4.46
CA VAL A 29 -5.41 7.94 5.01
C VAL A 29 -3.90 7.85 4.89
N TYR A 30 -3.26 6.84 5.49
CA TYR A 30 -1.79 6.78 5.51
C TYR A 30 -1.18 6.57 4.12
N VAL A 31 -1.68 5.60 3.35
CA VAL A 31 -1.19 5.33 1.99
C VAL A 31 -1.39 6.54 1.06
N PRO A 32 -2.60 7.15 0.95
CA PRO A 32 -2.79 8.33 0.11
C PRO A 32 -1.92 9.52 0.50
N ILE A 33 -1.79 9.83 1.79
CA ILE A 33 -0.93 10.93 2.25
C ILE A 33 0.52 10.68 1.84
N PHE A 34 1.02 9.47 2.07
CA PHE A 34 2.39 9.10 1.71
C PHE A 34 2.65 9.20 0.21
N VAL A 35 1.74 8.66 -0.61
CA VAL A 35 1.85 8.74 -2.08
C VAL A 35 1.81 10.18 -2.55
N CYS A 36 0.86 11.00 -2.07
CA CYS A 36 0.77 12.41 -2.45
C CYS A 36 2.03 13.19 -2.07
N ALA A 37 2.58 12.95 -0.87
CA ALA A 37 3.81 13.59 -0.43
C ALA A 37 4.99 13.24 -1.35
N CYS A 38 5.14 11.96 -1.70
CA CYS A 38 6.19 11.52 -2.62
C CYS A 38 5.99 12.09 -4.03
N SER A 39 4.75 12.12 -4.54
CA SER A 39 4.44 12.68 -5.87
C SER A 39 4.74 14.18 -5.95
N VAL A 40 4.38 14.96 -4.93
CA VAL A 40 4.71 16.39 -4.89
C VAL A 40 6.22 16.61 -4.83
N LEU A 41 6.94 15.85 -3.99
CA LEU A 41 8.40 15.93 -3.94
C LEU A 41 9.03 15.50 -5.27
N GLY A 42 8.51 14.46 -5.91
CA GLY A 42 9.00 13.98 -7.20
C GLY A 42 8.94 15.05 -8.28
N ILE A 43 7.87 15.84 -8.30
CA ILE A 43 7.71 16.95 -9.24
C ILE A 43 8.62 18.14 -8.87
N ILE A 44 8.75 18.48 -7.58
CA ILE A 44 9.63 19.57 -7.13
C ILE A 44 11.10 19.29 -7.46
N PHE A 45 11.53 18.02 -7.36
CA PHE A 45 12.92 17.61 -7.55
C PHE A 45 13.16 16.86 -8.87
N GLU A 46 12.30 17.04 -9.87
CA GLU A 46 12.37 16.31 -11.14
C GLU A 46 13.69 16.55 -11.89
N GLU A 47 14.26 17.75 -11.79
CA GLU A 47 15.53 18.11 -12.44
C GLU A 47 16.75 17.36 -11.86
N ASP A 48 16.70 16.98 -10.58
CA ASP A 48 17.77 16.24 -9.93
C ASP A 48 17.50 14.73 -10.00
N LYS A 49 18.11 14.09 -11.00
CA LYS A 49 18.01 12.64 -11.23
C LYS A 49 18.36 11.81 -9.98
N GLY A 50 19.26 12.28 -9.12
CA GLY A 50 19.63 11.58 -7.90
C GLY A 50 18.52 11.62 -6.85
N PHE A 51 17.94 12.79 -6.63
CA PHE A 51 16.80 12.95 -5.72
C PHE A 51 15.53 12.28 -6.24
N SER A 52 15.23 12.39 -7.53
CA SER A 52 14.09 11.72 -8.16
C SER A 52 14.16 10.19 -7.95
N LEU A 53 15.31 9.57 -8.22
CA LEU A 53 15.50 8.13 -8.00
C LEU A 53 15.35 7.75 -6.51
N LEU A 54 15.85 8.59 -5.60
CA LEU A 54 15.69 8.37 -4.17
C LEU A 54 14.21 8.43 -3.75
N ILE A 55 13.44 9.37 -4.28
CA ILE A 55 12.00 9.51 -4.02
C ILE A 55 11.24 8.29 -4.53
N ASP A 56 11.54 7.83 -5.75
CA ASP A 56 10.94 6.62 -6.31
C ASP A 56 11.25 5.38 -5.48
N LEU A 57 12.49 5.26 -5.01
CA LEU A 57 12.92 4.17 -4.13
C LEU A 57 12.18 4.22 -2.77
N VAL A 58 12.06 5.41 -2.17
CA VAL A 58 11.34 5.62 -0.91
C VAL A 58 9.86 5.31 -1.09
N LEU A 59 9.25 5.74 -2.20
CA LEU A 59 7.87 5.46 -2.54
C LEU A 59 7.65 3.94 -2.66
N ALA A 60 8.48 3.25 -3.44
CA ALA A 60 8.39 1.80 -3.63
C ALA A 60 8.54 1.02 -2.32
N LEU A 61 9.58 1.33 -1.54
CA LEU A 61 9.81 0.67 -0.25
C LEU A 61 8.71 0.97 0.77
N GLY A 62 8.24 2.22 0.83
CA GLY A 62 7.16 2.64 1.72
C GLY A 62 5.85 1.92 1.40
N LEU A 63 5.50 1.80 0.10
CA LEU A 63 4.33 1.03 -0.33
C LEU A 63 4.45 -0.45 0.04
N ASN A 64 5.62 -1.07 -0.13
CA ASN A 64 5.84 -2.46 0.28
C ASN A 64 5.70 -2.65 1.81
N VAL A 65 6.13 -1.66 2.61
CA VAL A 65 5.94 -1.67 4.07
C VAL A 65 4.46 -1.55 4.43
N PHE A 66 3.71 -0.65 3.78
CA PHE A 66 2.26 -0.53 4.00
C PHE A 66 1.51 -1.79 3.58
N GLU A 67 1.90 -2.41 2.48
CA GLU A 67 1.37 -3.69 2.03
C GLU A 67 1.61 -4.79 3.09
N LEU A 68 2.83 -4.90 3.61
CA LEU A 68 3.16 -5.85 4.67
C LEU A 68 2.34 -5.60 5.94
N MET A 69 2.18 -4.34 6.35
CA MET A 69 1.36 -3.96 7.50
C MET A 69 -0.10 -4.37 7.27
N TRP A 70 -0.63 -4.10 6.09
CA TRP A 70 -1.99 -4.47 5.71
C TRP A 70 -2.17 -5.99 5.74
N CYS A 71 -1.25 -6.76 5.14
CA CYS A 71 -1.27 -8.22 5.15
C CYS A 71 -1.22 -8.77 6.57
N ARG A 72 -0.44 -8.17 7.47
CA ARG A 72 -0.41 -8.56 8.90
C ARG A 72 -1.72 -8.27 9.61
N MET A 73 -2.36 -7.14 9.35
CA MET A 73 -3.68 -6.82 9.91
C MET A 73 -4.75 -7.77 9.38
N ASP A 74 -4.79 -7.99 8.07
CA ASP A 74 -5.74 -8.89 7.40
C ASP A 74 -5.55 -10.35 7.84
N GLY A 75 -4.30 -10.80 7.99
CA GLY A 75 -3.98 -12.13 8.50
C GLY A 75 -4.48 -12.32 9.94
N ARG A 76 -4.21 -11.36 10.83
CA ARG A 76 -4.71 -11.39 12.22
C ARG A 76 -6.24 -11.43 12.30
N GLU A 77 -6.94 -10.68 11.46
CA GLU A 77 -8.41 -10.70 11.39
C GLU A 77 -8.97 -12.05 10.93
N ARG A 78 -8.23 -12.76 10.08
CA ARG A 78 -8.63 -14.06 9.50
C ARG A 78 -8.07 -15.27 10.26
N GLY A 79 -7.32 -15.06 11.33
CA GLY A 79 -6.61 -16.14 12.05
C GLY A 79 -5.41 -16.73 11.28
N TYR A 80 -4.94 -16.05 10.23
CA TYR A 80 -3.82 -16.49 9.41
C TYR A 80 -2.50 -15.86 9.88
N GLN A 81 -1.52 -16.70 10.23
CA GLN A 81 -0.18 -16.22 10.58
C GLN A 81 0.72 -16.16 9.35
N LEU A 82 1.36 -15.01 9.13
CA LEU A 82 2.33 -14.87 8.05
C LEU A 82 3.67 -15.46 8.45
N HIS A 83 4.21 -16.35 7.62
CA HIS A 83 5.57 -16.86 7.80
C HIS A 83 6.61 -15.75 7.61
N ARG A 84 7.75 -15.87 8.31
CA ARG A 84 8.86 -14.91 8.24
C ARG A 84 9.40 -14.74 6.82
N HIS A 85 9.47 -15.82 6.03
CA HIS A 85 9.89 -15.77 4.63
C HIS A 85 8.94 -14.95 3.75
N PHE A 86 7.64 -14.99 4.04
CA PHE A 86 6.66 -14.21 3.31
C PHE A 86 6.85 -12.70 3.56
N THR A 87 7.28 -12.30 4.77
CA THR A 87 7.63 -10.90 5.06
C THR A 87 8.72 -10.39 4.11
N PHE A 88 9.78 -11.18 3.88
CA PHE A 88 10.83 -10.80 2.93
C PHE A 88 10.32 -10.78 1.48
N ALA A 89 9.46 -11.74 1.12
CA ALA A 89 8.86 -11.77 -0.21
C ALA A 89 8.04 -10.50 -0.50
N VAL A 90 7.26 -10.00 0.45
CA VAL A 90 6.51 -8.73 0.28
C VAL A 90 7.44 -7.54 0.08
N VAL A 91 8.53 -7.46 0.83
CA VAL A 91 9.47 -6.34 0.70
C VAL A 91 10.18 -6.33 -0.65
N ILE A 92 10.49 -7.51 -1.20
CA ILE A 92 11.26 -7.63 -2.46
C ILE A 92 10.33 -7.60 -3.68
N PHE A 93 9.23 -8.35 -3.65
CA PHE A 93 8.35 -8.55 -4.81
C PHE A 93 7.12 -7.62 -4.81
N GLY A 94 6.86 -6.90 -3.71
CA GLY A 94 5.74 -5.96 -3.57
C GLY A 94 4.42 -6.59 -4.00
N VAL A 95 3.76 -5.93 -4.95
CA VAL A 95 2.44 -6.31 -5.47
C VAL A 95 2.32 -7.78 -5.88
N LEU A 96 3.37 -8.41 -6.42
CA LEU A 96 3.31 -9.82 -6.80
C LEU A 96 3.14 -10.73 -5.57
N ALA A 97 3.79 -10.40 -4.45
CA ALA A 97 3.61 -11.09 -3.19
C ALA A 97 2.21 -10.84 -2.61
N LEU A 98 1.65 -9.64 -2.78
CA LEU A 98 0.27 -9.34 -2.41
C LEU A 98 -0.71 -10.25 -3.13
N LEU A 99 -0.58 -10.36 -4.45
CA LEU A 99 -1.46 -11.18 -5.27
C LEU A 99 -1.41 -12.64 -4.80
N TYR A 100 -0.20 -13.18 -4.65
CA TYR A 100 -0.02 -14.53 -4.11
C TYR A 100 -0.72 -14.70 -2.74
N TYR A 101 -0.57 -13.72 -1.83
CA TYR A 101 -1.23 -13.74 -0.52
C TYR A 101 -2.76 -13.72 -0.62
N LEU A 102 -3.33 -12.88 -1.51
CA LEU A 102 -4.77 -12.80 -1.70
C LEU A 102 -5.34 -14.14 -2.16
N PHE A 103 -4.71 -14.81 -3.12
CA PHE A 103 -5.11 -16.14 -3.58
C PHE A 103 -4.90 -17.21 -2.51
N ARG A 104 -3.81 -17.14 -1.75
CA ARG A 104 -3.50 -18.12 -0.70
C ARG A 104 -4.46 -18.04 0.48
N SER A 105 -4.86 -16.83 0.89
CA SER A 105 -5.68 -16.57 2.08
C SER A 105 -7.19 -16.64 1.86
N ARG A 106 -7.67 -16.55 0.61
CA ARG A 106 -9.10 -16.41 0.27
C ARG A 106 -9.61 -17.41 -0.77
N GLU A 107 -8.83 -18.44 -1.07
CA GLU A 107 -9.07 -19.38 -2.16
C GLU A 107 -9.15 -18.70 -3.53
N PHE A 108 -9.34 -19.46 -4.62
CA PHE A 108 -9.27 -18.93 -5.97
C PHE A 108 -10.34 -17.85 -6.25
N ARG A 109 -11.61 -18.14 -5.91
CA ARG A 109 -12.73 -17.21 -6.16
C ARG A 109 -12.61 -15.94 -5.32
N GLY A 110 -12.30 -16.06 -4.03
CA GLY A 110 -12.12 -14.90 -3.14
C GLY A 110 -10.86 -14.09 -3.47
N GLY A 111 -9.80 -14.76 -3.92
CA GLY A 111 -8.58 -14.13 -4.43
C GLY A 111 -8.84 -13.27 -5.66
N LEU A 112 -9.63 -13.77 -6.62
CA LEU A 112 -9.96 -13.03 -7.84
C LEU A 112 -10.77 -11.76 -7.55
N VAL A 113 -11.80 -11.87 -6.71
CA VAL A 113 -12.62 -10.71 -6.29
C VAL A 113 -11.76 -9.69 -5.54
N SER A 114 -10.90 -10.14 -4.62
CA SER A 114 -10.03 -9.24 -3.84
C SER A 114 -8.96 -8.57 -4.71
N THR A 115 -8.47 -9.27 -5.74
CA THR A 115 -7.58 -8.68 -6.74
C THR A 115 -8.29 -7.59 -7.53
N GLY A 116 -9.56 -7.81 -7.90
CA GLY A 116 -10.38 -6.77 -8.53
C GLY A 116 -10.51 -5.51 -7.66
N TRP A 117 -10.77 -5.68 -6.36
CA TRP A 117 -10.81 -4.55 -5.41
C TRP A 117 -9.45 -3.87 -5.25
N LEU A 118 -8.35 -4.63 -5.25
CA LEU A 118 -7.00 -4.08 -5.21
C LEU A 118 -6.73 -3.22 -6.44
N VAL A 119 -7.04 -3.71 -7.64
CA VAL A 119 -6.88 -2.95 -8.89
C VAL A 119 -7.71 -1.68 -8.85
N LEU A 120 -8.98 -1.77 -8.45
CA LEU A 120 -9.86 -0.60 -8.34
C LEU A 120 -9.31 0.42 -7.32
N TYR A 121 -8.79 -0.06 -6.18
CA TYR A 121 -8.16 0.80 -5.19
C TYR A 121 -6.91 1.50 -5.73
N VAL A 122 -6.04 0.78 -6.46
CA VAL A 122 -4.84 1.36 -7.08
C VAL A 122 -5.23 2.43 -8.11
N VAL A 123 -6.23 2.16 -8.96
CA VAL A 123 -6.73 3.14 -9.93
C VAL A 123 -7.28 4.38 -9.21
N ALA A 124 -8.10 4.19 -8.18
CA ALA A 124 -8.62 5.30 -7.38
C ALA A 124 -7.50 6.10 -6.70
N LEU A 125 -6.47 5.41 -6.18
CA LEU A 125 -5.31 6.03 -5.55
C LEU A 125 -4.54 6.90 -6.55
N VAL A 126 -4.30 6.42 -7.78
CA VAL A 126 -3.63 7.18 -8.85
C VAL A 126 -4.44 8.42 -9.24
N VAL A 127 -5.75 8.29 -9.37
CA VAL A 127 -6.63 9.44 -9.70
C VAL A 127 -6.59 10.48 -8.59
N VAL A 128 -6.76 10.07 -7.34
CA VAL A 128 -6.75 10.96 -6.18
C VAL A 128 -5.39 11.61 -6.01
N SER A 129 -4.29 10.85 -6.10
CA SER A 129 -2.94 11.40 -5.96
C SER A 129 -2.62 12.41 -7.06
N SER A 130 -3.05 12.16 -8.29
CA SER A 130 -2.87 13.09 -9.41
C SER A 130 -3.60 14.41 -9.17
N LEU A 131 -4.86 14.34 -8.74
CA LEU A 131 -5.67 15.54 -8.43
C LEU A 131 -5.08 16.33 -7.27
N VAL A 132 -4.73 15.66 -6.17
CA VAL A 132 -4.17 16.31 -4.97
C VAL A 132 -2.81 16.93 -5.26
N SER A 133 -1.93 16.22 -5.97
CA SER A 133 -0.60 16.73 -6.31
C SER A 133 -0.71 17.93 -7.25
N GLY A 134 -1.59 17.89 -8.25
CA GLY A 134 -1.85 19.02 -9.14
C GLY A 134 -2.37 20.26 -8.39
N LEU A 135 -3.30 20.08 -7.45
CA LEU A 135 -3.78 21.16 -6.59
C LEU A 135 -2.67 21.71 -5.69
N ALA A 136 -1.86 20.84 -5.08
CA ALA A 136 -0.76 21.25 -4.22
C ALA A 136 0.26 22.09 -4.99
N ILE A 137 0.64 21.67 -6.19
CA ILE A 137 1.56 22.42 -7.06
C ILE A 137 0.97 23.77 -7.46
N MET A 138 -0.31 23.81 -7.84
CA MET A 138 -1.00 25.07 -8.16
C MET A 138 -0.92 26.06 -6.99
N VAL A 139 -1.16 25.60 -5.76
CA VAL A 139 -1.06 26.44 -4.55
C VAL A 139 0.38 26.91 -4.32
N LEU A 140 1.37 26.04 -4.51
CA LEU A 140 2.79 26.40 -4.36
C LEU A 140 3.24 27.46 -5.38
N ILE A 141 2.75 27.38 -6.61
CA ILE A 141 3.00 28.40 -7.64
C ILE A 141 2.33 29.72 -7.26
N LEU A 142 1.05 29.70 -6.88
CA LEU A 142 0.29 30.90 -6.54
C LEU A 142 0.87 31.64 -5.32
N THR A 143 1.49 30.90 -4.39
CA THR A 143 2.16 31.48 -3.21
C THR A 143 3.59 31.95 -3.49
N GLY A 144 4.12 31.71 -4.69
CA GLY A 144 5.50 32.03 -5.06
C GLY A 144 6.55 31.11 -4.44
N ALA A 145 6.13 29.99 -3.84
CA ALA A 145 7.02 29.00 -3.24
C ALA A 145 7.76 28.15 -4.28
N VAL A 146 7.16 27.99 -5.47
CA VAL A 146 7.74 27.23 -6.60
C VAL A 146 7.61 28.06 -7.89
N SER A 147 8.66 28.07 -8.71
CA SER A 147 8.64 28.75 -10.02
C SER A 147 7.80 27.96 -11.04
N PRO A 148 6.99 28.63 -11.90
CA PRO A 148 6.25 27.96 -12.97
C PRO A 148 7.12 27.16 -13.95
N SER A 149 8.41 27.50 -14.06
CA SER A 149 9.37 26.80 -14.91
C SER A 149 9.63 25.35 -14.49
N VAL A 150 9.33 24.98 -13.25
CA VAL A 150 9.54 23.63 -12.70
C VAL A 150 8.47 22.64 -13.19
N VAL A 151 7.39 23.10 -13.82
CA VAL A 151 6.22 22.27 -14.18
C VAL A 151 6.08 22.04 -15.69
N ASN A 152 6.98 22.61 -16.51
CA ASN A 152 7.00 22.47 -17.97
C ASN A 152 8.06 21.49 -18.44
#